data_AF-K2RF27-F1
#
_entry.id   AF-K2RF27-F1
#
_cell.length_a   1.000
_cell.length_b   1.000
_cell.length_c   1.000
_cell.angle_alpha   90.00
_cell.angle_beta   90.00
_cell.angle_gamma   90.00
#
_symmetry.space_group_name_H-M   'P 1'
#
loop_
_entity.id
_entity.type
_entity.pdbx_description
1 polymer ?
#
loop_
_entity_poly.entity_id
_entity_poly.type
_entity_poly.pdbx_seq_one_letter_code
_entity_poly.pdbx_strand_id
1 'polypeptide(L)'
;MNLVRDQFETTFFSNVNIIKAVLPIMRAAKNGHIIMLTGTTGHLGTPGLGMYCASQWAIEGYCDSLAYEIAPFNIKMSIVQPNMEVNVLTNRITSAPPMEEYAPDVNPAPLCRELFSGLLDKLDTRSVGLASHPSPSADGEVPSPASTANVHSTGDLLSSSTITSLYPMLDPAVRSSLIAETVHALTAIGGHDNPPARHIVGFEGVASVKEKLKTVSEELEDFNEVSGAVDIGKGEDAVDVTQG
;
A
#
# COMPACT_ATOMS: atom_id res chain seq x y z
N MET A 1 10.53 -21.77 -4.24
CA MET A 1 10.01 -20.41 -4.05
C MET A 1 8.60 -20.53 -3.51
N ASN A 2 8.30 -19.93 -2.36
CA ASN A 2 6.96 -19.96 -1.78
C ASN A 2 6.50 -18.51 -1.69
N LEU A 3 5.77 -18.04 -2.70
CA LEU A 3 5.41 -16.63 -2.85
C LEU A 3 4.74 -16.05 -1.61
N VAL A 4 3.96 -16.86 -0.90
CA VAL A 4 3.30 -16.45 0.34
C VAL A 4 4.32 -16.21 1.46
N ARG A 5 5.23 -17.16 1.68
CA ARG A 5 6.29 -16.99 2.68
C ARG A 5 7.20 -15.82 2.31
N ASP A 6 7.60 -15.74 1.05
CA ASP A 6 8.51 -14.69 0.55
C ASP A 6 7.90 -13.29 0.74
N GLN A 7 6.57 -13.17 0.60
CA GLN A 7 5.84 -11.94 0.91
C GLN A 7 5.97 -11.52 2.38
N PHE A 8 5.75 -12.46 3.32
CA PHE A 8 5.88 -12.19 4.75
C PHE A 8 7.34 -11.97 5.18
N GLU A 9 8.29 -12.70 4.60
CA GLU A 9 9.72 -12.45 4.82
C GLU A 9 10.09 -11.01 4.43
N THR A 10 9.59 -10.54 3.28
CA THR A 10 9.92 -9.21 2.75
C THR A 10 9.19 -8.09 3.50
N THR A 11 7.91 -8.23 3.80
CA THR A 11 7.10 -7.14 4.37
C THR A 11 7.08 -7.15 5.90
N PHE A 12 7.09 -8.33 6.54
CA PHE A 12 6.93 -8.44 7.99
C PHE A 12 8.26 -8.72 8.69
N PHE A 13 8.87 -9.89 8.44
CA PHE A 13 10.02 -10.34 9.23
C PHE A 13 11.25 -9.45 9.05
N SER A 14 11.51 -8.97 7.84
CA SER A 14 12.60 -8.02 7.56
C SER A 14 12.48 -6.74 8.42
N ASN A 15 11.30 -6.12 8.44
CA ASN A 15 11.04 -4.88 9.16
C ASN A 15 11.10 -5.10 10.67
N VAL A 16 10.54 -6.19 11.18
CA VAL A 16 10.65 -6.57 12.60
C VAL A 16 12.12 -6.73 13.00
N ASN A 17 12.94 -7.37 12.16
CA ASN A 17 14.37 -7.55 12.46
C ASN A 17 15.14 -6.23 12.46
N ILE A 18 14.85 -5.32 11.52
CA ILE A 18 15.45 -3.97 11.48
C ILE A 18 15.09 -3.19 12.75
N ILE A 19 13.80 -3.18 13.11
CA ILE A 19 13.31 -2.52 14.32
C ILE A 19 14.03 -3.07 15.56
N LYS A 20 14.06 -4.41 15.72
CA LYS A 20 14.74 -5.06 16.85
C LYS A 20 16.23 -4.70 16.95
N ALA A 21 16.90 -4.51 15.81
CA ALA A 21 18.31 -4.14 15.78
C ALA A 21 18.54 -2.68 16.23
N VAL A 22 17.64 -1.74 15.89
CA VAL A 22 17.80 -0.32 16.23
C VAL A 22 17.29 0.06 17.63
N LEU A 23 16.30 -0.67 18.16
CA LEU A 23 15.67 -0.36 19.45
C LEU A 23 16.64 -0.25 20.63
N PRO A 24 17.66 -1.13 20.80
CA PRO A 24 18.63 -0.97 21.89
C PRO A 24 19.35 0.38 21.87
N ILE A 25 19.71 0.87 20.69
CA ILE A 25 20.42 2.13 20.49
C ILE A 25 19.51 3.31 20.87
N MET A 26 18.27 3.32 20.35
CA MET A 26 17.30 4.36 20.64
C MET A 26 16.91 4.40 22.13
N ARG A 27 16.76 3.23 22.77
CA ARG A 27 16.46 3.14 24.21
C ARG A 27 17.59 3.68 25.07
N ALA A 28 18.85 3.40 24.70
CA ALA A 28 20.01 3.97 25.38
C ALA A 28 20.08 5.50 25.24
N ALA A 29 19.73 6.02 24.07
CA ALA A 29 19.66 7.46 23.80
C ALA A 29 18.44 8.15 24.43
N LYS A 30 17.40 7.39 24.82
CA LYS A 30 16.08 7.91 25.24
C LYS A 30 15.49 8.91 24.24
N ASN A 31 15.72 8.65 22.96
CA ASN A 31 15.26 9.47 21.86
C ASN A 31 15.31 8.63 20.57
N GLY A 32 14.30 8.80 19.73
CA GLY A 32 14.26 8.15 18.43
C GLY A 32 12.91 8.33 17.76
N HIS A 33 12.89 8.13 16.45
CA HIS A 33 11.66 8.10 15.68
C HIS A 33 11.79 7.02 14.62
N ILE A 34 10.93 6.00 14.70
CA ILE A 34 10.80 4.96 13.69
C ILE A 34 9.61 5.32 12.82
N ILE A 35 9.83 5.48 11.52
CA ILE A 35 8.77 5.70 10.54
C ILE A 35 8.66 4.44 9.68
N MET A 36 7.54 3.75 9.80
CA MET A 36 7.22 2.57 9.01
C MET A 36 6.45 2.99 7.76
N LEU A 37 7.02 2.72 6.58
CA LEU A 37 6.34 2.97 5.32
C LEU A 37 5.57 1.72 4.91
N THR A 38 4.25 1.79 4.91
CA THR A 38 3.35 0.73 4.44
C THR A 38 2.53 1.26 3.26
N GLY A 39 1.21 1.09 3.24
CA GLY A 39 0.33 1.66 2.22
C GLY A 39 -1.13 1.60 2.63
N THR A 40 -2.00 2.27 1.88
CA THR A 40 -3.46 2.30 2.15
C THR A 40 -4.12 0.91 2.16
N THR A 41 -3.48 -0.09 1.54
CA THR A 41 -3.86 -1.51 1.66
C THR A 41 -3.86 -2.07 3.10
N GLY A 42 -3.27 -1.34 4.06
CA GLY A 42 -3.42 -1.57 5.51
C GLY A 42 -4.84 -1.35 6.05
N HIS A 43 -5.71 -0.70 5.27
CA HIS A 43 -7.13 -0.50 5.59
C HIS A 43 -8.06 -1.06 4.51
N LEU A 44 -7.58 -1.10 3.27
CA LEU A 44 -8.36 -1.44 2.09
C LEU A 44 -8.00 -2.85 1.62
N GLY A 45 -8.94 -3.79 1.77
CA GLY A 45 -8.83 -5.10 1.14
C GLY A 45 -8.96 -4.97 -0.38
N THR A 46 -7.93 -5.41 -1.12
CA THR A 46 -7.89 -5.27 -2.58
C THR A 46 -7.96 -6.65 -3.25
N PRO A 47 -8.91 -6.89 -4.18
CA PRO A 47 -9.00 -8.14 -4.93
C PRO A 47 -7.68 -8.51 -5.64
N GLY A 48 -7.25 -9.75 -5.46
CA GLY A 48 -5.97 -10.26 -5.99
C GLY A 48 -4.74 -9.96 -5.12
N LEU A 49 -4.87 -9.18 -4.04
CA LEU A 49 -3.77 -8.82 -3.14
C LEU A 49 -3.94 -9.32 -1.71
N GLY A 50 -4.81 -10.30 -1.46
CA GLY A 50 -5.11 -10.77 -0.09
C GLY A 50 -3.88 -11.06 0.77
N MET A 51 -2.86 -11.74 0.20
CA MET A 51 -1.62 -12.02 0.94
C MET A 51 -0.74 -10.79 1.18
N TYR A 52 -0.72 -9.86 0.23
CA TYR A 52 -0.01 -8.59 0.39
C TYR A 52 -0.68 -7.73 1.46
N CYS A 53 -2.00 -7.53 1.37
CA CYS A 53 -2.80 -6.84 2.39
C CYS A 53 -2.59 -7.46 3.77
N ALA A 54 -2.70 -8.80 3.90
CA ALA A 54 -2.49 -9.49 5.17
C ALA A 54 -1.09 -9.22 5.76
N SER A 55 -0.04 -9.23 4.92
CA SER A 55 1.32 -8.93 5.39
C SER A 55 1.50 -7.47 5.85
N GLN A 56 0.83 -6.53 5.19
CA GLN A 56 0.82 -5.12 5.60
C GLN A 56 0.07 -4.93 6.94
N TRP A 57 -1.09 -5.56 7.10
CA TRP A 57 -1.85 -5.50 8.35
C TRP A 57 -1.06 -6.10 9.51
N ALA A 58 -0.33 -7.19 9.26
CA ALA A 58 0.52 -7.82 10.28
C ALA A 58 1.62 -6.87 10.79
N ILE A 59 2.35 -6.18 9.89
CA ILE A 59 3.41 -5.27 10.31
C ILE A 59 2.84 -4.01 10.97
N GLU A 60 1.69 -3.51 10.51
CA GLU A 60 1.02 -2.38 11.15
C GLU A 60 0.53 -2.71 12.56
N GLY A 61 -0.08 -3.88 12.77
CA GLY A 61 -0.47 -4.34 14.10
C GLY A 61 0.72 -4.52 15.04
N TYR A 62 1.85 -5.02 14.53
CA TYR A 62 3.11 -5.05 15.28
C TYR A 62 3.58 -3.65 15.69
N CYS A 63 3.57 -2.69 14.76
CA CYS A 63 3.95 -1.30 15.02
C CYS A 63 3.03 -0.61 16.02
N ASP A 64 1.71 -0.80 15.91
CA ASP A 64 0.71 -0.24 16.83
C ASP A 64 0.93 -0.74 18.27
N SER A 65 1.18 -2.04 18.46
CA SER A 65 1.54 -2.59 19.78
C SER A 65 2.86 -2.02 20.28
N LEU A 66 3.89 -2.03 19.43
CA LEU A 66 5.24 -1.60 19.81
C LEU A 66 5.29 -0.12 20.20
N ALA A 67 4.46 0.73 19.59
CA ALA A 67 4.39 2.16 19.90
C ALA A 67 4.17 2.42 21.40
N TYR A 68 3.28 1.66 22.04
CA TYR A 68 3.03 1.76 23.48
C TYR A 68 4.22 1.29 24.32
N GLU A 69 4.91 0.22 23.90
CA GLU A 69 6.05 -0.34 24.61
C GLU A 69 7.27 0.60 24.60
N ILE A 70 7.45 1.36 23.50
CA ILE A 70 8.64 2.20 23.32
C ILE A 70 8.44 3.66 23.75
N ALA A 71 7.19 4.10 23.93
CA ALA A 71 6.85 5.45 24.36
C ALA A 71 7.52 5.88 25.69
N PRO A 72 7.63 5.03 26.73
CA PRO A 72 8.33 5.40 27.98
C PRO A 72 9.83 5.72 27.79
N PHE A 73 10.42 5.32 26.67
CA PHE A 73 11.81 5.62 26.31
C PHE A 73 11.94 6.86 25.42
N ASN A 74 10.85 7.63 25.23
CA ASN A 74 10.80 8.78 24.33
C ASN A 74 11.20 8.41 22.88
N ILE A 75 10.75 7.24 22.44
CA ILE A 75 10.87 6.77 21.06
C ILE A 75 9.50 6.88 20.41
N LYS A 76 9.43 7.50 19.25
CA LYS A 76 8.21 7.72 18.48
C LYS A 76 8.05 6.63 17.42
N MET A 77 6.81 6.27 17.10
CA MET A 77 6.46 5.36 16.01
C MET A 77 5.40 6.05 15.15
N SER A 78 5.63 6.11 13.85
CA SER A 78 4.67 6.59 12.87
C SER A 78 4.54 5.60 11.72
N ILE A 79 3.31 5.28 11.32
CA ILE A 79 3.00 4.47 10.14
C ILE A 79 2.56 5.42 9.02
N VAL A 80 3.29 5.45 7.92
CA VAL A 80 3.01 6.29 6.75
C VAL A 80 2.46 5.43 5.63
N GLN A 81 1.27 5.79 5.14
CA GLN A 81 0.46 4.99 4.23
C GLN A 81 0.21 5.76 2.93
N PRO A 82 1.12 5.71 1.95
CA PRO A 82 0.84 6.21 0.62
C PRO A 82 -0.14 5.32 -0.13
N ASN A 83 -0.64 5.84 -1.25
CA ASN A 83 -1.37 5.03 -2.22
C ASN A 83 -0.51 3.86 -2.72
N MET A 84 -1.18 2.78 -3.12
CA MET A 84 -0.56 1.51 -3.44
C MET A 84 0.41 1.59 -4.64
N GLU A 85 0.15 2.47 -5.60
CA GLU A 85 0.97 2.70 -6.79
C GLU A 85 2.40 3.07 -6.42
N VAL A 86 2.59 3.83 -5.32
CA VAL A 86 3.93 4.19 -4.85
C VAL A 86 4.72 2.92 -4.51
N ASN A 87 4.15 2.02 -3.70
CA ASN A 87 4.82 0.80 -3.30
C ASN A 87 5.01 -0.18 -4.47
N VAL A 88 4.00 -0.32 -5.31
CA VAL A 88 4.03 -1.31 -6.40
C VAL A 88 4.96 -0.85 -7.52
N LEU A 89 4.90 0.42 -7.92
CA LEU A 89 5.66 0.89 -9.08
C LEU A 89 7.12 1.24 -8.78
N THR A 90 7.48 1.42 -7.51
CA THR A 90 8.88 1.74 -7.12
C THR A 90 9.68 0.53 -6.63
N ASN A 91 9.03 -0.64 -6.49
CA ASN A 91 9.67 -1.86 -6.03
C ASN A 91 9.55 -3.00 -7.04
N ARG A 92 10.15 -4.15 -6.71
CA ARG A 92 10.05 -5.37 -7.50
C ARG A 92 8.64 -5.94 -7.42
N ILE A 93 7.96 -6.03 -8.55
CA ILE A 93 6.66 -6.71 -8.66
C ILE A 93 6.92 -8.18 -8.94
N THR A 94 6.23 -9.07 -8.24
CA THR A 94 6.19 -10.51 -8.56
C THR A 94 4.75 -10.90 -8.83
N SER A 95 4.47 -11.38 -10.05
CA SER A 95 3.15 -11.84 -10.45
C SER A 95 3.14 -13.36 -10.60
N ALA A 96 2.12 -14.01 -10.04
CA ALA A 96 1.80 -15.40 -10.30
C ALA A 96 0.97 -15.53 -11.60
N PRO A 97 0.93 -16.70 -12.25
CA PRO A 97 0.08 -16.91 -13.41
C PRO A 97 -1.40 -16.56 -13.13
N PRO A 98 -2.11 -15.95 -14.09
CA PRO A 98 -3.54 -15.71 -13.95
C PRO A 98 -4.31 -17.03 -13.88
N MET A 99 -5.45 -17.00 -13.19
CA MET A 99 -6.39 -18.11 -13.07
C MET A 99 -7.66 -17.76 -13.83
N GLU A 100 -8.20 -18.70 -14.60
CA GLU A 100 -9.38 -18.48 -15.45
C GLU A 100 -10.63 -18.11 -14.63
N GLU A 101 -10.76 -18.65 -13.42
CA GLU A 101 -11.87 -18.36 -12.51
C GLU A 101 -11.94 -16.89 -12.07
N TYR A 102 -10.83 -16.16 -12.24
CA TYR A 102 -10.69 -14.76 -11.91
C TYR A 102 -10.50 -13.88 -13.15
N ALA A 103 -10.74 -14.42 -14.36
CA ALA A 103 -10.70 -13.63 -15.58
C ALA A 103 -11.85 -12.59 -15.61
N PRO A 104 -11.67 -11.41 -16.24
CA PRO A 104 -12.67 -10.32 -16.21
C PRO A 104 -14.05 -10.67 -16.76
N ASP A 105 -14.13 -11.64 -17.68
CA ASP A 105 -15.37 -12.16 -18.26
C ASP A 105 -16.15 -13.06 -17.29
N VAL A 106 -15.45 -13.65 -16.31
CA VAL A 106 -16.04 -14.53 -15.28
C VAL A 106 -16.27 -13.77 -13.97
N ASN A 107 -15.33 -12.90 -13.58
CA ASN A 107 -15.34 -12.20 -12.31
C ASN A 107 -15.28 -10.68 -12.50
N PRO A 108 -16.34 -9.92 -12.14
CA PRO A 108 -16.38 -8.48 -12.33
C PRO A 108 -15.56 -7.71 -11.30
N ALA A 109 -14.96 -8.38 -10.30
CA ALA A 109 -14.14 -7.70 -9.30
C ALA A 109 -12.92 -7.04 -9.97
N PRO A 110 -12.63 -5.76 -9.67
CA PRO A 110 -11.49 -5.06 -10.25
C PRO A 110 -10.20 -5.60 -9.65
N LEU A 111 -9.61 -6.61 -10.31
CA LEU A 111 -8.36 -7.19 -9.87
C LEU A 111 -7.23 -6.19 -10.01
N CYS A 112 -6.36 -6.17 -8.99
CA CYS A 112 -5.25 -5.25 -8.95
C CYS A 112 -4.27 -5.40 -10.14
N ARG A 113 -4.17 -6.62 -10.70
CA ARG A 113 -3.35 -6.90 -11.88
C ARG A 113 -3.76 -6.06 -13.09
N GLU A 114 -5.06 -5.94 -13.35
CA GLU A 114 -5.58 -5.18 -14.50
C GLU A 114 -5.40 -3.68 -14.31
N LEU A 115 -5.61 -3.21 -13.08
CA LEU A 115 -5.36 -1.81 -12.71
C LEU A 115 -3.90 -1.43 -12.95
N PHE A 116 -2.96 -2.27 -12.53
CA PHE A 116 -1.54 -2.01 -12.73
C PHE A 116 -1.10 -2.17 -14.18
N SER A 117 -1.64 -3.15 -14.90
CA SER A 117 -1.32 -3.32 -16.33
C SER A 117 -1.74 -2.07 -17.09
N GLY A 118 -2.99 -1.61 -16.92
CA GLY A 118 -3.46 -0.38 -17.54
C GLY A 118 -2.75 0.89 -17.07
N LEU A 119 -2.25 0.93 -15.84
CA LEU A 119 -1.43 2.04 -15.34
C LEU A 119 -0.03 2.05 -16.00
N LEU A 120 0.62 0.89 -16.07
CA LEU A 120 1.93 0.73 -16.72
C LEU A 120 1.86 1.09 -18.20
N ASP A 121 0.84 0.64 -18.92
CA ASP A 121 0.63 0.97 -20.33
C ASP A 121 0.47 2.49 -20.55
N LYS A 122 -0.24 3.17 -19.65
CA LYS A 122 -0.40 4.64 -19.68
C LYS A 122 0.92 5.36 -19.41
N LEU A 123 1.81 4.80 -18.60
CA LEU A 123 3.11 5.38 -18.30
C LEU A 123 4.09 5.15 -19.46
N ASP A 124 4.06 3.96 -20.07
CA ASP A 124 4.87 3.62 -21.24
C ASP A 124 4.49 4.53 -22.43
N THR A 125 3.20 4.75 -22.70
CA THR A 125 2.74 5.67 -23.76
C THR A 125 3.10 7.14 -23.52
N ARG A 126 3.11 7.62 -22.26
CA ARG A 126 3.57 8.97 -21.92
C ARG A 126 5.07 9.14 -22.16
N SER A 127 5.88 8.12 -21.88
CA SER A 127 7.32 8.17 -22.14
C SER A 127 7.65 8.32 -23.63
N VAL A 128 6.87 7.68 -24.51
CA VAL A 128 7.01 7.80 -25.97
C VAL A 128 6.60 9.18 -26.48
N GLY A 129 5.55 9.79 -25.89
CA GLY A 129 5.08 11.13 -26.28
C GLY A 129 6.01 12.29 -25.93
N LEU A 130 6.87 12.14 -24.90
CA LEU A 130 7.91 13.14 -24.60
C LEU A 130 9.16 13.03 -25.49
N ALA A 131 9.38 11.89 -26.16
CA ALA A 131 10.51 11.69 -27.06
C ALA A 131 10.29 12.26 -28.48
N SER A 132 9.08 12.73 -28.81
CA SER A 132 8.71 13.18 -30.17
C SER A 132 8.56 14.70 -30.28
N HIS A 133 9.55 15.48 -29.84
CA HIS A 133 9.73 16.84 -30.36
C HIS A 133 10.63 16.76 -31.61
N PRO A 134 10.09 16.85 -32.83
CA PRO A 134 10.93 16.98 -34.01
C PRO A 134 11.59 18.36 -33.97
N SER A 135 12.92 18.37 -33.91
CA SER A 135 13.69 19.54 -34.35
C SER A 135 13.38 19.78 -35.83
N PRO A 136 13.15 21.01 -36.29
CA PRO A 136 12.84 21.25 -37.70
C PRO A 136 14.13 21.13 -38.51
N SER A 137 14.42 19.94 -39.04
CA SER A 137 15.37 19.77 -40.13
C SER A 137 14.60 19.51 -41.41
N ALA A 138 14.76 20.44 -42.35
CA ALA A 138 14.37 20.25 -43.74
C ALA A 138 15.15 19.07 -44.31
N ASP A 139 14.45 18.05 -44.76
CA ASP A 139 14.60 17.43 -46.09
C ASP A 139 13.67 16.21 -46.17
N GLY A 140 12.93 16.13 -47.27
CA GLY A 140 11.89 15.14 -47.48
C GLY A 140 12.46 13.79 -47.88
N GLU A 141 12.35 12.82 -46.97
CA GLU A 141 12.37 11.39 -47.32
C GLU A 141 11.27 10.67 -46.51
N VAL A 142 10.37 9.99 -47.22
CA VAL A 142 9.29 9.19 -46.66
C VAL A 142 9.87 7.84 -46.22
N PRO A 143 9.80 7.43 -44.93
CA PRO A 143 10.19 6.08 -44.55
C PRO A 143 9.07 5.09 -44.86
N SER A 144 9.45 3.95 -45.46
CA SER A 144 8.60 2.78 -45.70
C SER A 144 8.09 2.17 -44.38
N PRO A 145 6.93 1.48 -44.35
CA PRO A 145 6.36 0.94 -43.12
C PRO A 145 7.15 -0.29 -42.67
N ALA A 146 8.12 -0.08 -41.78
CA ALA A 146 8.72 -1.17 -41.03
C ALA A 146 7.65 -1.76 -40.08
N SER A 147 7.57 -3.09 -40.08
CA SER A 147 6.71 -3.89 -39.22
C SER A 147 6.66 -3.36 -37.78
N THR A 148 5.46 -3.00 -37.33
CA THR A 148 5.16 -2.84 -35.91
C THR A 148 5.34 -4.19 -35.24
N ALA A 149 6.55 -4.47 -34.75
CA ALA A 149 6.73 -5.49 -33.73
C ALA A 149 5.78 -5.11 -32.60
N ASN A 150 4.87 -6.01 -32.22
CA ASN A 150 4.09 -5.88 -30.99
C ASN A 150 5.11 -5.75 -29.85
N VAL A 151 5.39 -4.52 -29.43
CA VAL A 151 6.15 -4.28 -28.22
C VAL A 151 5.21 -4.68 -27.10
N HIS A 152 5.39 -5.88 -26.57
CA HIS A 152 4.71 -6.30 -25.35
C HIS A 152 4.92 -5.23 -24.29
N SER A 153 3.81 -4.70 -23.77
CA SER A 153 3.88 -3.65 -22.76
C SER A 153 4.44 -4.21 -21.46
N THR A 154 5.00 -3.36 -20.60
CA THR A 154 5.37 -3.76 -19.24
C THR A 154 4.16 -4.35 -18.48
N GLY A 155 2.94 -3.90 -18.81
CA GLY A 155 1.69 -4.47 -18.30
C GLY A 155 1.46 -5.92 -18.72
N ASP A 156 1.72 -6.29 -19.98
CA ASP A 156 1.51 -7.65 -20.50
C ASP A 156 2.31 -8.71 -19.72
N LEU A 157 3.48 -8.32 -19.19
CA LEU A 157 4.34 -9.20 -18.40
C LEU A 157 3.73 -9.61 -17.06
N LEU A 158 2.78 -8.83 -16.52
CA LEU A 158 2.07 -9.17 -15.30
C LEU A 158 1.06 -10.31 -15.51
N SER A 159 0.69 -10.60 -16.75
CA SER A 159 -0.27 -11.63 -17.17
C SER A 159 0.39 -12.89 -17.75
N SER A 160 1.71 -13.04 -17.57
CA SER A 160 2.48 -14.21 -18.00
C SER A 160 1.96 -15.53 -17.42
N SER A 161 2.08 -16.62 -18.20
CA SER A 161 1.74 -17.98 -17.77
C SER A 161 2.73 -18.59 -16.77
N THR A 162 3.80 -17.86 -16.43
CA THR A 162 4.81 -18.25 -15.45
C THR A 162 5.01 -17.16 -14.41
N ILE A 163 5.52 -17.54 -13.24
CA ILE A 163 5.87 -16.56 -12.20
C ILE A 163 6.91 -15.61 -12.76
N THR A 164 6.56 -14.33 -12.87
CA THR A 164 7.40 -13.30 -13.45
C THR A 164 7.70 -12.25 -12.41
N SER A 165 8.92 -11.73 -12.42
CA SER A 165 9.28 -10.60 -11.56
C SER A 165 10.00 -9.53 -12.34
N LEU A 166 9.59 -8.29 -12.12
CA LEU A 166 10.10 -7.14 -12.85
C LEU A 166 10.17 -5.92 -11.95
N TYR A 167 11.03 -4.98 -12.33
CA TYR A 167 10.99 -3.61 -11.82
C TYR A 167 10.35 -2.74 -12.89
N PRO A 168 9.30 -1.97 -12.56
CA PRO A 168 8.73 -1.03 -13.49
C PRO A 168 9.76 0.00 -13.95
N MET A 169 9.90 0.14 -15.27
CA MET A 169 10.82 1.09 -15.88
C MET A 169 10.16 2.46 -15.96
N LEU A 170 10.13 3.15 -14.82
CA LEU A 170 9.61 4.52 -14.76
C LEU A 170 10.66 5.53 -15.21
N ASP A 171 10.26 6.48 -16.05
CA ASP A 171 11.03 7.70 -16.30
C ASP A 171 11.35 8.40 -14.96
N PRO A 172 12.57 8.92 -14.75
CA PRO A 172 12.96 9.56 -13.50
C PRO A 172 12.01 10.68 -13.06
N ALA A 173 11.49 11.50 -13.97
CA ALA A 173 10.57 12.59 -13.63
C ALA A 173 9.22 12.04 -13.15
N VAL A 174 8.72 10.98 -13.79
CA VAL A 174 7.50 10.26 -13.35
C VAL A 174 7.71 9.65 -11.97
N ARG A 175 8.85 8.98 -11.74
CA ARG A 175 9.19 8.39 -10.44
C ARG A 175 9.27 9.47 -9.35
N SER A 176 9.94 10.59 -9.62
CA SER A 176 10.02 11.72 -8.69
C SER A 176 8.64 12.29 -8.37
N SER A 177 7.78 12.47 -9.39
CA SER A 177 6.41 12.94 -9.17
C SER A 177 5.58 11.95 -8.34
N LEU A 178 5.75 10.64 -8.57
CA LEU A 178 5.01 9.59 -7.86
C LEU A 178 5.34 9.57 -6.36
N ILE A 179 6.61 9.77 -5.99
CA ILE A 179 7.05 9.72 -4.59
C ILE A 179 7.00 11.07 -3.89
N ALA A 180 6.83 12.18 -4.60
CA ALA A 180 7.00 13.54 -4.08
C ALA A 180 6.13 13.81 -2.84
N GLU A 181 4.85 13.47 -2.89
CA GLU A 181 3.93 13.66 -1.76
C GLU A 181 4.35 12.83 -0.53
N THR A 182 4.83 11.60 -0.76
CA THR A 182 5.30 10.71 0.30
C THR A 182 6.57 11.24 0.94
N VAL A 183 7.53 11.70 0.14
CA VAL A 183 8.76 12.33 0.63
C VAL A 183 8.42 13.58 1.42
N HIS A 184 7.52 14.43 0.92
CA HIS A 184 7.06 15.62 1.64
C HIS A 184 6.47 15.26 3.01
N ALA A 185 5.55 14.30 3.05
CA ALA A 185 4.93 13.81 4.28
C ALA A 185 5.97 13.28 5.28
N LEU A 186 6.95 12.49 4.83
CA LEU A 186 8.04 11.99 5.67
C LEU A 186 8.88 13.13 6.26
N THR A 187 9.24 14.13 5.44
CA THR A 187 10.00 15.29 5.92
C THR A 187 9.23 16.15 6.91
N ALA A 188 7.91 16.25 6.76
CA ALA A 188 7.06 17.03 7.66
C ALA A 188 6.95 16.42 9.06
N ILE A 189 6.91 15.08 9.16
CA ILE A 189 6.72 14.40 10.45
C ILE A 189 8.04 13.96 11.11
N GLY A 190 9.13 13.81 10.33
CA GLY A 190 10.37 13.19 10.81
C GLY A 190 10.98 13.86 12.04
N GLY A 191 11.03 15.19 12.06
CA GLY A 191 11.55 15.99 13.17
C GLY A 191 10.49 16.49 14.15
N HIS A 192 9.23 16.06 14.00
CA HIS A 192 8.14 16.60 14.81
C HIS A 192 8.21 16.10 16.26
N ASP A 193 7.87 16.95 17.23
CA ASP A 193 7.89 16.57 18.64
C ASP A 193 6.79 15.56 18.97
N ASN A 194 5.63 15.72 18.35
CA ASN A 194 4.48 14.82 18.51
C ASN A 194 3.96 14.37 17.13
N PRO A 195 4.69 13.51 16.41
CA PRO A 195 4.28 13.07 15.08
C PRO A 195 2.99 12.22 15.17
N PRO A 196 2.19 12.17 14.11
CA PRO A 196 1.01 11.31 14.09
C PRO A 196 1.41 9.84 14.16
N ALA A 197 0.67 9.03 14.92
CA ALA A 197 0.87 7.57 14.92
C ALA A 197 0.62 6.96 13.53
N ARG A 198 -0.30 7.56 12.76
CA ARG A 198 -0.67 7.11 11.41
C ARG A 198 -0.89 8.30 10.49
N HIS A 199 -0.30 8.26 9.31
CA HIS A 199 -0.39 9.32 8.33
C HIS A 199 -0.62 8.77 6.92
N ILE A 200 -1.83 8.99 6.40
CA ILE A 200 -2.22 8.59 5.05
C ILE A 200 -1.80 9.70 4.09
N VAL A 201 -1.11 9.34 3.02
CA VAL A 201 -0.57 10.29 2.03
C VAL A 201 -1.38 10.19 0.75
N GLY A 202 -1.79 11.36 0.24
CA GLY A 202 -2.57 11.49 -0.98
C GLY A 202 -4.07 11.69 -0.71
N PHE A 203 -4.67 12.61 -1.45
CA PHE A 203 -6.08 12.99 -1.28
C PHE A 203 -7.04 11.82 -1.48
N GLU A 204 -6.82 11.02 -2.53
CA GLU A 204 -7.65 9.85 -2.85
C GLU A 204 -7.55 8.78 -1.76
N GLY A 205 -6.34 8.44 -1.32
CA GLY A 205 -6.13 7.47 -0.24
C GLY A 205 -6.80 7.89 1.06
N VAL A 206 -6.70 9.16 1.42
CA VAL A 206 -7.40 9.71 2.60
C VAL A 206 -8.92 9.56 2.45
N ALA A 207 -9.49 9.89 1.29
CA ALA A 207 -10.91 9.76 1.06
C ALA A 207 -11.37 8.29 1.14
N SER A 208 -10.67 7.36 0.49
CA SER A 208 -11.02 5.94 0.47
C SER A 208 -10.93 5.29 1.85
N VAL A 209 -9.87 5.58 2.62
CA VAL A 209 -9.76 5.04 3.98
C VAL A 209 -10.82 5.64 4.91
N LYS A 210 -11.10 6.95 4.80
CA LYS A 210 -12.18 7.56 5.59
C LYS A 210 -13.53 6.91 5.32
N GLU A 211 -13.86 6.67 4.06
CA GLU A 211 -15.12 6.00 3.69
C GLU A 211 -15.15 4.58 4.25
N LYS A 212 -14.05 3.81 4.10
CA LYS A 212 -13.99 2.45 4.65
C LYS A 212 -14.19 2.43 6.17
N LEU A 213 -13.53 3.33 6.90
CA LEU A 213 -13.68 3.41 8.36
C LEU A 213 -15.10 3.82 8.77
N LYS A 214 -15.72 4.71 8.00
CA LYS A 214 -17.13 5.09 8.19
C LYS A 214 -18.05 3.89 8.00
N THR A 215 -17.92 3.14 6.91
CA THR A 215 -18.72 1.91 6.68
C THR A 215 -18.54 0.89 7.80
N VAL A 216 -17.30 0.68 8.28
CA VAL A 216 -17.05 -0.23 9.41
C VAL A 216 -17.73 0.26 10.68
N SER A 217 -17.75 1.58 10.94
CA SER A 217 -18.48 2.15 12.08
C SER A 217 -19.99 1.91 11.97
N GLU A 218 -20.56 2.14 10.79
CA GLU A 218 -21.98 1.91 10.52
C GLU A 218 -22.35 0.42 10.71
N GLU A 219 -21.52 -0.50 10.20
CA GLU A 219 -21.69 -1.95 10.41
C GLU A 219 -21.66 -2.32 11.91
N LEU A 220 -20.75 -1.72 12.69
CA LEU A 220 -20.69 -1.96 14.15
C LEU A 220 -21.94 -1.43 14.87
N GLU A 221 -22.47 -0.30 14.44
CA GLU A 221 -23.69 0.29 14.99
C GLU A 221 -24.93 -0.56 14.66
N ASP A 222 -25.05 -1.03 13.41
CA ASP A 222 -26.16 -1.87 12.93
C ASP A 222 -26.24 -3.20 13.69
N PHE A 223 -25.10 -3.77 14.08
CA PHE A 223 -25.02 -5.07 14.76
C PHE A 223 -24.69 -4.98 16.27
N ASN A 224 -24.85 -3.80 16.88
CA ASN A 224 -24.48 -3.58 18.28
C ASN A 224 -25.29 -4.45 19.27
N GLU A 225 -26.60 -4.60 19.06
CA GLU A 225 -27.45 -5.41 19.94
C GLU A 225 -27.02 -6.89 19.94
N VAL A 226 -26.82 -7.47 18.76
CA VAL A 226 -26.38 -8.86 18.60
C VAL A 226 -24.97 -9.05 19.16
N SER A 227 -24.10 -8.06 18.99
CA SER A 227 -22.76 -8.08 19.56
C SER A 227 -22.78 -8.06 21.09
N GLY A 228 -23.70 -7.30 21.70
CA GLY A 228 -23.85 -7.24 23.16
C GLY A 228 -24.54 -8.46 23.79
N ALA A 229 -25.22 -9.30 23.00
CA ALA A 229 -25.95 -10.47 23.52
C ALA A 229 -25.06 -11.55 24.15
N VAL A 230 -23.75 -11.51 23.89
CA VAL A 230 -22.76 -12.43 24.49
C VAL A 230 -22.12 -11.88 25.76
N ASP A 231 -22.46 -10.66 26.17
CA ASP A 231 -21.94 -10.06 27.40
C ASP A 231 -22.53 -10.76 28.64
N ILE A 232 -21.66 -11.36 29.44
CA ILE A 232 -22.06 -11.97 30.72
C ILE A 232 -22.26 -10.83 31.74
N GLY A 233 -23.48 -10.66 32.25
CA GLY A 233 -23.78 -9.80 33.40
C GLY A 233 -24.70 -8.58 33.16
N LYS A 234 -25.22 -8.35 31.94
CA LYS A 234 -26.15 -7.22 31.68
C LYS A 234 -27.60 -7.43 32.15
N GLY A 235 -27.90 -8.54 32.83
CA GLY A 235 -29.28 -8.98 33.12
C GLY A 235 -29.81 -8.76 34.55
N GLU A 236 -28.98 -8.42 35.55
CA GLU A 236 -29.45 -8.46 36.96
C GLU A 236 -29.24 -7.19 37.80
N ASP A 237 -28.48 -6.17 37.36
CA ASP A 237 -28.18 -4.98 38.20
C ASP A 237 -28.75 -3.64 37.67
N ALA A 238 -29.59 -3.66 36.62
CA ALA A 238 -30.19 -2.42 36.07
C ALA A 238 -31.57 -2.06 36.67
N VAL A 239 -32.05 -2.79 37.66
CA VAL A 239 -33.26 -2.46 38.41
C VAL A 239 -32.83 -2.14 39.84
N ASP A 240 -33.13 -0.91 40.27
CA ASP A 240 -33.04 -0.42 41.65
C ASP A 240 -31.82 0.44 42.05
N VAL A 241 -31.62 1.57 41.34
CA VAL A 241 -31.01 2.77 41.96
C VAL A 241 -31.85 4.01 41.59
N THR A 242 -33.16 3.96 41.83
CA THR A 242 -34.02 5.15 41.92
C THR A 242 -35.19 4.88 42.87
N GLN A 243 -34.92 4.54 44.13
CA GLN A 243 -35.80 4.83 45.26
C GLN A 243 -35.02 4.67 46.57
N GLY A 244 -34.74 5.78 47.24
CA GLY A 244 -34.04 5.86 48.52
C GLY A 244 -33.66 7.28 48.86
#